data_AF-A0A1Z8VPH8-F1
#
_entry.id   AF-A0A1Z8VPH8-F1
#
_cell.length_a   1.000
_cell.length_b   1.000
_cell.length_c   1.000
_cell.angle_alpha   90.00
_cell.angle_beta   90.00
_cell.angle_gamma   90.00
#
_symmetry.space_group_name_H-M   'P 1'
#
loop_
_entity.id
_entity.type
_entity.pdbx_description
1 polymer ?
#
loop_
_entity_poly.entity_id
_entity_poly.type
_entity_poly.pdbx_seq_one_letter_code
_entity_poly.pdbx_strand_id
1 'polypeptide(L)'
;MIKGKRLNNLKLLKEKNLNKVTMEINTLNNEVKKSNDLASKLKKIKNNSQINQKYNNSMDMMYKYEFERKIIEQISICENRVLFLKNELIRAKNKLGKMVSQKKLIEEKIKFTFLKELQLKESKLTRDTPPFRKN
;
A
#
# COMPACT_ATOMS: atom_id res chain seq x y z
N MET A 1 -10.75 25.07 -22.91
CA MET A 1 -11.43 24.26 -21.88
C MET A 1 -10.94 22.81 -21.99
N ILE A 2 -10.47 22.18 -20.91
CA ILE A 2 -10.04 20.77 -20.97
C ILE A 2 -11.28 19.93 -21.27
N LYS A 3 -11.25 19.14 -22.36
CA LYS A 3 -12.37 18.28 -22.77
C LYS A 3 -12.69 17.27 -21.66
N GLY A 4 -13.96 17.12 -21.26
CA GLY A 4 -14.39 16.18 -20.21
C GLY A 4 -13.89 14.74 -20.41
N LYS A 5 -13.81 14.27 -21.67
CA LYS A 5 -13.19 12.98 -22.04
C LYS A 5 -11.76 12.82 -21.50
N ARG A 6 -10.94 13.88 -21.54
CA ARG A 6 -9.54 13.85 -21.07
C ARG A 6 -9.47 13.71 -19.54
N LEU A 7 -10.37 14.35 -18.81
CA LEU A 7 -10.45 14.20 -17.35
C LEU A 7 -10.93 12.80 -16.93
N ASN A 8 -11.90 12.24 -17.64
CA ASN A 8 -12.37 10.86 -17.39
C ASN A 8 -11.27 9.82 -17.66
N ASN A 9 -10.52 9.97 -18.75
CA ASN A 9 -9.35 9.11 -19.02
C ASN A 9 -8.30 9.23 -17.92
N LEU A 10 -8.05 10.44 -17.43
CA LEU A 10 -7.12 10.67 -16.33
C LEU A 10 -7.60 10.02 -15.03
N LYS A 11 -8.90 10.09 -14.71
CA LYS A 11 -9.51 9.40 -13.56
C LYS A 11 -9.28 7.89 -13.63
N LEU A 12 -9.57 7.27 -14.78
CA LEU A 12 -9.35 5.84 -15.02
C LEU A 12 -7.88 5.44 -14.84
N LEU A 13 -6.95 6.25 -15.37
CA LEU A 13 -5.51 6.01 -15.20
C LEU A 13 -5.09 6.06 -13.73
N LYS A 14 -5.62 7.04 -12.96
CA LYS A 14 -5.33 7.16 -11.53
C LYS A 14 -5.88 5.98 -10.74
N GLU A 15 -7.07 5.50 -11.08
CA GLU A 15 -7.67 4.31 -10.47
C GLU A 15 -6.86 3.04 -10.71
N LYS A 16 -6.43 2.80 -11.95
CA LYS A 16 -5.53 1.68 -12.27
C LYS A 16 -4.24 1.71 -11.46
N ASN A 17 -3.61 2.88 -11.35
CA ASN A 17 -2.38 3.03 -10.59
C ASN A 17 -2.63 2.86 -9.08
N LEU A 18 -3.78 3.30 -8.57
CA LEU A 18 -4.16 3.15 -7.16
C LEU A 18 -4.35 1.68 -6.78
N ASN A 19 -4.97 0.90 -7.67
CA ASN A 19 -5.10 -0.55 -7.50
C ASN A 19 -3.73 -1.24 -7.43
N LYS A 20 -2.78 -0.83 -8.29
CA LYS A 20 -1.40 -1.36 -8.25
C LYS A 20 -0.72 -1.11 -6.90
N VAL A 21 -0.78 0.12 -6.38
CA VAL A 21 -0.20 0.46 -5.07
C VAL A 21 -0.91 -0.29 -3.94
N THR A 22 -2.22 -0.52 -4.06
CA THR A 22 -2.97 -1.30 -3.06
C THR A 22 -2.51 -2.76 -3.04
N MET A 23 -2.31 -3.38 -4.21
CA MET A 23 -1.75 -4.73 -4.30
C MET A 23 -0.33 -4.80 -3.73
N GLU A 24 0.51 -3.81 -4.03
CA GLU A 24 1.87 -3.69 -3.47
C GLU A 24 1.85 -3.66 -1.94
N ILE A 25 0.98 -2.84 -1.33
CA ILE A 25 0.81 -2.78 0.13
C ILE A 25 0.37 -4.13 0.70
N ASN A 26 -0.56 -4.83 0.03
CA ASN A 26 -1.02 -6.14 0.48
C ASN A 26 0.10 -7.19 0.44
N THR A 27 0.90 -7.18 -0.63
CA THR A 27 2.08 -8.05 -0.74
C THR A 27 3.09 -7.77 0.36
N LEU A 28 3.41 -6.49 0.62
CA LEU A 28 4.33 -6.11 1.70
C LEU A 28 3.81 -6.55 3.08
N ASN A 29 2.52 -6.35 3.37
CA ASN A 29 1.91 -6.83 4.61
C ASN A 29 2.05 -8.35 4.79
N ASN A 30 1.80 -9.11 3.72
CA ASN A 30 1.91 -10.57 3.75
C ASN A 30 3.36 -11.01 4.01
N GLU A 31 4.34 -10.35 3.40
CA GLU A 31 5.76 -10.64 3.62
C GLU A 31 6.22 -10.29 5.04
N VAL A 32 5.70 -9.20 5.62
CA VAL A 32 5.95 -8.85 7.04
C VAL A 32 5.40 -9.95 7.94
N LYS A 33 4.18 -10.42 7.69
CA LYS A 33 3.56 -11.50 8.47
C LYS A 33 4.38 -12.79 8.41
N LYS A 34 4.73 -13.24 7.20
CA LYS A 34 5.58 -14.44 7.00
C LYS A 34 6.92 -14.33 7.74
N SER A 35 7.57 -13.17 7.66
CA SER A 35 8.87 -12.95 8.31
C SER A 35 8.76 -12.98 9.84
N ASN A 36 7.69 -12.38 10.40
CA ASN A 36 7.41 -12.47 11.83
C ASN A 36 7.08 -13.90 12.27
N ASP A 37 6.27 -14.62 11.50
CA ASP A 37 5.91 -16.01 11.78
C ASP A 37 7.16 -16.89 11.80
N LEU A 38 8.07 -16.71 10.84
CA LEU A 38 9.34 -17.43 10.80
C LEU A 38 10.22 -17.10 12.01
N ALA A 39 10.38 -15.82 12.34
CA ALA A 39 11.13 -15.40 13.53
C ALA A 39 10.55 -16.01 14.81
N SER A 40 9.22 -16.07 14.94
CA SER A 40 8.55 -16.68 16.09
C SER A 40 8.82 -18.19 16.19
N LYS A 41 8.82 -18.91 15.06
CA LYS A 41 9.15 -20.34 14.99
C LYS A 41 10.61 -20.58 15.39
N LEU A 42 11.53 -19.77 14.87
CA LEU A 42 12.95 -19.86 15.23
C LEU A 42 13.20 -19.58 16.72
N LYS A 43 12.50 -18.59 17.30
CA LYS A 43 12.53 -18.32 18.75
C LYS A 43 12.04 -19.51 19.57
N LYS A 44 10.94 -20.17 19.14
CA LYS A 44 10.45 -21.40 19.79
C LYS A 44 11.48 -22.53 19.71
N ILE A 45 12.09 -22.75 18.55
CA ILE A 45 13.15 -23.76 18.37
C ILE A 45 14.32 -23.47 19.31
N LYS A 46 14.78 -22.22 19.37
CA LYS A 46 15.86 -21.79 20.28
C LYS A 46 15.54 -22.09 21.74
N ASN A 47 14.33 -21.76 22.19
CA ASN A 47 13.94 -21.97 23.58
C ASN A 47 13.82 -23.46 23.90
N ASN A 48 13.32 -24.26 22.95
CA ASN A 48 13.22 -25.71 23.11
C ASN A 48 14.59 -26.42 23.08
N SER A 49 15.62 -25.83 22.47
CA SER A 49 16.98 -26.40 22.47
C SER A 49 17.77 -26.13 23.74
N GLN A 50 17.26 -25.30 24.66
CA GLN A 50 17.90 -24.98 25.94
C GLN A 50 17.72 -26.06 27.02
N ILE A 51 17.42 -27.31 26.63
CA ILE A 51 17.28 -28.41 27.60
C ILE A 51 18.60 -28.55 28.38
N ASN A 52 18.48 -28.55 29.72
CA ASN A 52 19.56 -28.75 30.68
C ASN A 52 20.10 -30.20 30.59
N GLN A 53 20.74 -30.55 29.49
CA GLN A 53 21.55 -31.76 29.39
C GLN A 53 22.95 -31.45 29.89
N LYS A 54 23.46 -32.28 30.80
CA LYS A 54 24.90 -32.33 31.06
C LYS A 54 25.58 -32.76 29.76
N TYR A 55 26.40 -31.90 29.18
CA TYR A 55 27.24 -32.25 28.04
C TYR A 55 28.33 -33.18 28.53
N ASN A 56 28.31 -34.42 28.07
CA ASN A 56 29.24 -35.45 28.52
C ASN A 56 30.55 -35.46 27.70
N ASN A 57 30.60 -34.71 26.58
CA ASN A 57 31.80 -34.53 25.76
C ASN A 57 31.85 -33.11 25.15
N SER A 58 33.04 -32.70 24.69
CA SER A 58 33.29 -31.39 24.08
C SER A 58 32.61 -31.19 22.72
N MET A 59 32.36 -32.28 21.99
CA MET A 59 31.75 -32.25 20.66
C MET A 59 30.29 -31.80 20.73
N ASP A 60 29.52 -32.32 21.68
CA ASP A 60 28.12 -31.97 21.91
C ASP A 60 27.97 -30.49 22.30
N MET A 61 28.92 -29.97 23.07
CA MET A 61 28.97 -28.56 23.46
C MET A 61 29.23 -27.66 22.25
N MET A 62 30.17 -28.05 21.37
CA MET A 62 30.45 -27.32 20.13
C MET A 62 29.24 -27.30 19.20
N TYR A 63 28.59 -28.44 18.97
CA TYR A 63 27.41 -28.52 18.12
C TYR A 63 26.25 -27.68 18.62
N LYS A 64 26.00 -27.67 19.94
CA LYS A 64 24.99 -26.79 20.52
C LYS A 64 25.33 -25.32 20.29
N TYR A 65 26.56 -24.92 20.56
CA TYR A 65 27.00 -23.54 20.35
C TYR A 65 26.82 -23.09 18.89
N GLU A 66 27.24 -23.92 17.93
CA GLU A 66 27.06 -23.60 16.51
C GLU A 66 25.59 -23.53 16.11
N PHE A 67 24.77 -24.43 16.61
CA PHE A 67 23.32 -24.43 16.38
C PHE A 67 22.69 -23.13 16.92
N GLU A 68 22.97 -22.78 18.18
CA GLU A 68 22.45 -21.56 18.80
C GLU A 68 22.90 -20.31 18.05
N ARG A 69 24.18 -20.25 17.65
CA ARG A 69 24.72 -19.15 16.85
C ARG A 69 23.95 -18.98 15.54
N LYS A 70 23.77 -20.06 14.78
CA LYS A 70 23.03 -20.05 13.51
C LYS A 70 21.57 -19.63 13.71
N ILE A 71 20.90 -20.12 14.75
CA ILE A 71 19.51 -19.74 15.04
C ILE A 71 19.40 -18.26 15.38
N ILE A 72 20.32 -17.71 16.19
CA ILE A 72 20.36 -16.29 16.52
C ILE A 72 20.57 -15.43 15.26
N GLU A 73 21.50 -15.84 14.39
CA GLU A 73 21.75 -15.18 13.12
C GLU A 73 20.50 -15.15 12.23
N GLN A 74 19.81 -16.28 12.09
CA GLN A 74 18.57 -16.36 11.29
C GLN A 74 17.43 -15.52 11.88
N ILE A 75 17.32 -15.44 13.20
CA ILE A 75 16.35 -14.54 13.87
C ILE A 75 16.66 -13.09 13.53
N SER A 76 17.94 -12.68 13.64
CA SER A 76 18.39 -11.32 13.30
C SER A 76 18.09 -10.97 11.83
N ILE A 77 18.34 -11.89 10.90
CA ILE A 77 17.99 -11.71 9.48
C ILE A 77 16.49 -11.48 9.30
N CYS A 78 15.64 -12.25 9.98
CA CYS A 78 14.19 -12.07 9.92
C CYS A 78 13.76 -10.70 10.47
N GLU A 79 14.32 -10.27 11.59
CA GLU A 79 14.02 -8.98 12.21
C GLU A 79 14.46 -7.80 11.32
N ASN A 80 15.65 -7.88 10.73
CA ASN A 80 16.14 -6.89 9.77
C ASN A 80 15.26 -6.82 8.51
N ARG A 81 14.82 -7.97 7.99
CA ARG A 81 13.87 -8.03 6.87
C ARG A 81 12.55 -7.36 7.22
N VAL A 82 12.01 -7.60 8.43
CA VAL A 82 10.78 -6.94 8.89
C VAL A 82 10.95 -5.43 8.97
N LEU A 83 12.09 -4.93 9.47
CA LEU A 83 12.39 -3.51 9.53
C LEU A 83 12.41 -2.89 8.13
N PHE A 84 13.12 -3.52 7.18
CA PHE A 84 13.15 -3.11 5.79
C PHE A 84 11.74 -3.05 5.17
N LEU A 85 10.95 -4.12 5.32
CA LEU A 85 9.60 -4.21 4.76
C LEU A 85 8.65 -3.16 5.37
N LYS A 86 8.79 -2.85 6.66
CA LYS A 86 8.01 -1.78 7.32
C LYS A 86 8.31 -0.41 6.72
N ASN A 87 9.58 -0.12 6.42
CA ASN A 87 9.97 1.13 5.77
C ASN A 87 9.38 1.25 4.35
N GLU A 88 9.45 0.17 3.56
CA GLU A 88 8.82 0.13 2.23
C GLU A 88 7.30 0.31 2.31
N LEU A 89 6.67 -0.30 3.31
CA LEU A 89 5.24 -0.17 3.54
C LEU A 89 4.81 1.26 3.88
N ILE A 90 5.61 1.99 4.66
CA ILE A 90 5.39 3.42 4.92
C ILE A 90 5.47 4.22 3.61
N ARG A 91 6.48 3.95 2.76
CA ARG A 91 6.63 4.61 1.46
C ARG A 91 5.42 4.36 0.55
N ALA A 92 4.97 3.10 0.46
CA ALA A 92 3.82 2.71 -0.32
C ALA A 92 2.51 3.36 0.18
N LYS A 93 2.30 3.41 1.51
CA LYS A 93 1.14 4.11 2.12
C LYS A 93 1.15 5.61 1.84
N ASN A 94 2.30 6.26 1.93
CA ASN A 94 2.45 7.68 1.61
C ASN A 94 2.13 7.95 0.12
N LYS A 95 2.60 7.08 -0.77
CA LYS A 95 2.28 7.13 -2.21
C LYS A 95 0.78 6.96 -2.44
N LEU A 96 0.14 6.01 -1.76
CA LEU A 96 -1.32 5.81 -1.81
C LEU A 96 -2.08 7.08 -1.40
N GLY A 97 -1.74 7.68 -0.26
CA GLY A 97 -2.39 8.89 0.23
C GLY A 97 -2.30 10.08 -0.74
N LYS A 98 -1.12 10.29 -1.35
CA LYS A 98 -0.93 11.30 -2.41
C LYS A 98 -1.84 11.03 -3.61
N MET A 99 -1.94 9.77 -4.04
CA MET A 99 -2.75 9.39 -5.20
C MET A 99 -4.26 9.50 -4.95
N VAL A 100 -4.72 9.15 -3.74
CA VAL A 100 -6.12 9.36 -3.31
C VAL A 100 -6.48 10.84 -3.39
N SER A 101 -5.61 11.71 -2.85
CA SER A 101 -5.81 13.16 -2.88
C SER A 101 -5.89 13.70 -4.32
N GLN A 102 -5.01 13.22 -5.21
CA GLN A 102 -5.05 13.57 -6.63
C GLN A 102 -6.33 13.08 -7.33
N LYS A 103 -6.79 11.86 -7.03
CA LYS A 103 -8.04 11.31 -7.59
C LYS A 103 -9.23 12.20 -7.21
N LYS A 104 -9.32 12.59 -5.93
CA LYS A 104 -10.38 13.48 -5.42
C LYS A 104 -10.40 14.83 -6.15
N LEU A 105 -9.23 15.47 -6.31
CA LEU A 105 -9.11 16.73 -7.05
C LEU A 105 -9.60 16.59 -8.52
N ILE A 106 -9.28 15.47 -9.17
CA ILE A 106 -9.73 15.22 -10.56
C ILE A 106 -11.25 15.06 -10.60
N GLU A 107 -11.83 14.34 -9.65
CA GLU A 107 -13.29 14.16 -9.55
C GLU A 107 -14.03 15.48 -9.30
N GLU A 108 -13.48 16.35 -8.45
CA GLU A 108 -14.00 17.70 -8.23
C GLU A 108 -13.94 18.55 -9.51
N LYS A 109 -12.81 18.49 -10.25
CA LYS A 109 -12.69 19.17 -11.56
C LYS A 109 -13.67 18.66 -12.60
N ILE A 110 -13.94 17.35 -12.62
CA ILE A 110 -14.96 16.76 -13.50
C ILE A 110 -16.34 17.34 -13.15
N LYS A 111 -16.73 17.32 -11.88
CA LYS A 111 -18.01 17.90 -11.41
C LYS A 111 -18.15 19.36 -11.78
N PHE A 112 -17.13 20.17 -11.51
CA PHE A 112 -17.12 21.59 -11.84
C PHE A 112 -17.25 21.83 -13.35
N THR A 113 -16.51 21.08 -14.17
CA THR A 113 -16.57 21.22 -15.64
C THR A 113 -17.97 20.87 -16.16
N PHE A 114 -18.57 19.81 -15.62
CA PHE A 114 -19.93 19.40 -15.99
C PHE A 114 -20.98 20.47 -15.65
N LEU A 115 -20.95 21.04 -14.45
CA LEU A 115 -21.86 22.11 -14.04
C LEU A 115 -21.70 23.36 -14.92
N LYS A 116 -20.46 23.73 -15.24
CA LYS A 116 -20.18 24.87 -16.11
C LYS A 116 -20.68 24.64 -17.55
N GLU A 117 -20.54 23.42 -18.07
CA GLU A 117 -21.09 23.04 -19.36
C GLU A 117 -22.63 23.10 -19.37
N LEU A 118 -23.28 22.71 -18.28
CA LEU A 118 -24.73 22.81 -18.10
C LEU A 118 -25.21 24.27 -18.12
N GLN A 119 -24.59 25.13 -17.31
CA GLN A 119 -24.89 26.58 -17.25
C GLN A 119 -24.69 27.28 -18.60
N LEU A 120 -23.66 26.90 -19.36
CA LEU A 120 -23.43 27.44 -20.70
C LEU A 120 -24.50 27.00 -21.71
N LYS A 121 -25.09 25.80 -21.54
CA LYS A 121 -26.20 25.35 -22.37
C LYS A 121 -27.51 26.05 -21.98
N GLU A 122 -27.79 26.17 -20.69
CA GLU A 122 -28.96 26.88 -20.18
C GLU A 122 -28.96 28.34 -20.60
N SER A 123 -27.84 29.05 -20.43
CA SER A 123 -27.73 30.46 -20.83
C SER A 123 -27.90 30.68 -22.33
N LYS A 124 -27.38 29.76 -23.17
CA LYS A 124 -27.66 29.76 -24.61
C LYS A 124 -29.14 29.54 -24.90
N LEU A 125 -29.75 28.54 -24.26
CA LEU A 125 -31.17 28.24 -24.43
C LEU A 125 -32.03 29.48 -24.08
N THR A 126 -31.79 30.12 -22.93
CA THR A 126 -32.53 31.32 -22.52
C THR A 126 -32.35 32.49 -23.47
N ARG A 127 -31.15 32.66 -24.04
CA ARG A 127 -30.88 33.73 -25.02
C ARG A 127 -31.55 33.47 -26.35
N ASP A 128 -31.57 32.21 -26.79
CA ASP A 128 -32.07 31.82 -28.09
C ASP A 128 -33.60 31.55 -28.06
N THR A 129 -34.23 31.51 -26.87
CA THR A 129 -35.69 31.40 -26.71
C THR A 129 -36.35 32.77 -26.86
N PRO A 130 -37.24 32.98 -27.85
CA PRO A 130 -37.93 34.25 -28.01
C PRO A 130 -38.86 34.54 -26.82
N PRO A 131 -39.01 35.81 -26.41
CA PRO A 131 -39.90 36.16 -25.30
C PRO A 131 -41.34 35.83 -25.69
N PHE A 132 -42.06 35.13 -24.80
CA PHE A 132 -43.50 34.90 -24.95
C PHE A 132 -44.21 36.26 -25.07
N ARG A 133 -44.93 36.48 -26.18
CA ARG A 133 -45.81 37.65 -26.33
C ARG A 133 -46.86 37.58 -25.23
N LYS A 134 -46.86 38.56 -24.33
CA LYS A 134 -47.99 38.83 -23.44
C LYS A 134 -49.07 39.53 -24.28
N ASN A 135 -50.26 38.94 -24.33
CA ASN A 135 -51.48 39.60 -24.82
C ASN A 135 -51.93 40.64 -23.80
#